data_AF-A0A0F6ADA4-F1
#
_entry.id   AF-A0A0F6ADA4-F1
#
_cell.length_a   1.000
_cell.length_b   1.000
_cell.length_c   1.000
_cell.angle_alpha   90.00
_cell.angle_beta   90.00
_cell.angle_gamma   90.00
#
_symmetry.space_group_name_H-M   'P 1'
#
loop_
_entity.id
_entity.type
_entity.pdbx_description
1 polymer ?
#
loop_
_entity_poly.entity_id
_entity_poly.type
_entity_poly.pdbx_seq_one_letter_code
_entity_poly.pdbx_strand_id
1 'polypeptide(L)'
;MNPMIKAIKAAQRAAGIDQVCHVKNVKQISGGLTNSCTGLTKNQQKALLRRYRVLAEMPKQLRLIYSLWGQLARAGKVKQDSKQACETFCEKYCNGQRLHEAESHWSAIIEILKQWLHRGGPNHA
;
A
#
# COMPACT_ATOMS: atom_id res chain seq x y z
N MET A 1 4.37 -5.83 27.30
CA MET A 1 4.48 -5.46 25.87
C MET A 1 4.63 -3.93 25.77
N ASN A 2 5.66 -3.42 25.07
CA ASN A 2 5.93 -1.98 24.98
C ASN A 2 4.75 -1.22 24.32
N PRO A 3 4.20 -0.14 24.93
CA PRO A 3 3.04 0.59 24.42
C PRO A 3 3.24 1.12 22.99
N MET A 4 4.46 1.51 22.63
CA MET A 4 4.78 1.97 21.26
C MET A 4 4.63 0.85 20.23
N ILE A 5 5.09 -0.36 20.56
CA ILE A 5 4.97 -1.53 19.67
C ILE A 5 3.50 -1.93 19.52
N LYS A 6 2.69 -1.81 20.58
CA LYS A 6 1.24 -2.04 20.51
C LYS A 6 0.58 -1.04 19.55
N ALA A 7 0.94 0.26 19.64
CA ALA A 7 0.44 1.29 18.73
C ALA A 7 0.84 1.03 17.27
N ILE A 8 2.09 0.61 17.01
CA ILE A 8 2.55 0.24 15.66
C ILE A 8 1.75 -0.93 15.11
N LYS A 9 1.52 -2.00 15.89
CA LYS A 9 0.73 -3.15 15.43
C LYS A 9 -0.73 -2.78 15.17
N ALA A 10 -1.33 -1.92 16.01
CA ALA A 10 -2.67 -1.41 15.78
C ALA A 10 -2.76 -0.61 14.48
N ALA A 11 -1.82 0.32 14.26
CA ALA A 11 -1.75 1.12 13.04
C ALA A 11 -1.44 0.27 11.79
N GLN A 12 -0.58 -0.75 11.92
CA GLN A 12 -0.30 -1.71 10.84
C GLN A 12 -1.59 -2.42 10.39
N ARG A 13 -2.38 -2.93 11.35
CA ARG A 13 -3.67 -3.57 11.07
C ARG A 13 -4.66 -2.58 10.47
N ALA A 14 -4.77 -1.38 11.03
CA ALA A 14 -5.66 -0.33 10.53
C ALA A 14 -5.30 0.08 9.10
N ALA A 15 -4.01 0.10 8.75
CA ALA A 15 -3.50 0.39 7.41
C ALA A 15 -3.59 -0.80 6.44
N GLY A 16 -3.89 -2.02 6.92
CA GLY A 16 -3.95 -3.23 6.08
C GLY A 16 -2.58 -3.72 5.59
N ILE A 17 -1.52 -3.45 6.35
CA ILE A 17 -0.14 -3.79 5.97
C ILE A 17 0.18 -5.23 6.38
N ASP A 18 0.44 -6.09 5.39
CA ASP A 18 0.83 -7.48 5.61
C ASP A 18 2.25 -7.60 6.22
N GLN A 19 2.61 -8.80 6.67
CA GLN A 19 3.87 -9.04 7.37
C GLN A 19 5.12 -8.82 6.50
N VAL A 20 5.08 -9.15 5.21
CA VAL A 20 6.19 -8.93 4.26
C VAL A 20 6.40 -7.43 4.07
N CYS A 21 5.32 -6.68 3.83
CA CYS A 21 5.39 -5.22 3.72
C CYS A 21 5.85 -4.58 5.05
N HIS A 22 5.38 -5.10 6.18
CA HIS A 22 5.83 -4.64 7.50
C HIS A 22 7.34 -4.82 7.67
N VAL A 23 7.88 -6.00 7.39
CA VAL A 23 9.32 -6.28 7.48
C VAL A 23 10.12 -5.37 6.54
N LYS A 24 9.65 -5.13 5.32
CA LYS A 24 10.28 -4.20 4.38
C LYS A 24 10.32 -2.77 4.94
N ASN A 25 9.22 -2.29 5.53
CA ASN A 25 9.16 -0.96 6.16
C ASN A 25 10.09 -0.84 7.37
N VAL A 26 10.18 -1.87 8.20
CA VAL A 26 11.09 -1.91 9.35
C VAL A 26 12.56 -1.89 8.90
N LYS A 27 12.91 -2.69 7.89
CA LYS A 27 14.25 -2.67 7.28
C LYS A 27 14.56 -1.29 6.70
N GLN A 28 13.63 -0.69 5.97
CA GLN A 28 13.84 0.65 5.39
C GLN A 28 14.09 1.71 6.47
N ILE A 29 13.29 1.74 7.53
CA ILE A 29 13.42 2.74 8.61
C ILE A 29 14.66 2.50 9.48
N SER A 30 15.08 1.26 9.62
CA SER A 30 16.31 0.92 10.36
C SER A 30 17.59 1.12 9.57
N GLY A 31 17.52 1.44 8.27
CA GLY A 31 18.70 1.42 7.39
C GLY A 31 19.23 0.00 7.15
N GLY A 32 18.37 -1.03 7.26
CA GLY A 32 18.72 -2.43 7.08
C GLY A 32 19.17 -3.16 8.35
N LEU A 33 19.33 -2.46 9.47
CA LEU A 33 19.88 -3.01 10.71
C LEU A 33 18.96 -4.02 11.42
N THR A 34 17.64 -3.95 11.19
CA THR A 34 16.69 -4.88 11.81
C THR A 34 15.45 -5.12 10.96
N ASN A 35 14.78 -6.24 11.22
CA ASN A 35 13.47 -6.59 10.67
C ASN A 35 12.35 -6.57 11.73
N SER A 36 12.65 -6.21 12.98
CA SER A 36 11.69 -6.18 14.08
C SER A 36 11.51 -4.78 14.67
N CYS A 37 10.27 -4.45 15.04
CA CYS A 37 9.97 -3.20 15.76
C CYS A 37 10.71 -3.09 17.10
N THR A 38 11.08 -4.22 17.73
CA THR A 38 11.86 -4.23 18.99
C THR A 38 13.31 -3.78 18.77
N GLY A 39 13.87 -3.98 17.57
CA GLY A 39 15.21 -3.53 17.22
C GLY A 39 15.29 -2.07 16.78
N LEU A 40 14.15 -1.38 16.67
CA LEU A 40 14.09 0.03 16.30
C LEU A 40 14.31 0.93 17.52
N THR A 41 15.07 2.02 17.32
CA THR A 41 15.14 3.12 18.29
C THR A 41 13.78 3.77 18.50
N LYS A 42 13.59 4.52 19.60
CA LYS A 42 12.33 5.25 19.86
C LYS A 42 11.94 6.19 18.71
N ASN A 43 12.92 6.85 18.08
CA ASN A 43 12.67 7.75 16.95
C ASN A 43 12.23 7.00 15.69
N GLN A 44 12.88 5.86 15.40
CA GLN A 44 12.48 4.98 14.30
C GLN A 44 11.09 4.37 14.53
N GLN A 45 10.76 3.98 15.76
CA GLN A 45 9.42 3.51 16.10
C GLN A 45 8.36 4.61 15.89
N LYS A 46 8.64 5.86 16.29
CA LYS A 46 7.77 7.01 16.02
C LYS A 46 7.60 7.25 14.51
N ALA A 47 8.68 7.18 13.74
CA ALA A 47 8.64 7.34 12.29
C ALA A 47 7.78 6.24 11.62
N LEU A 48 7.95 4.99 12.05
CA LEU A 48 7.15 3.87 11.56
C LEU A 48 5.66 4.03 11.92
N LEU A 49 5.37 4.42 13.16
CA LEU A 49 4.00 4.68 13.61
C LEU A 49 3.35 5.81 12.80
N ARG A 50 4.06 6.92 12.58
CA ARG A 50 3.56 8.05 11.76
C ARG A 50 3.24 7.58 10.34
N ARG A 51 4.14 6.80 9.72
CA ARG A 51 3.92 6.23 8.38
C ARG A 51 2.65 5.37 8.34
N TYR A 52 2.43 4.53 9.34
CA TYR A 52 1.24 3.67 9.37
C TYR A 52 -0.04 4.43 9.68
N ARG A 53 0.00 5.49 10.51
CA ARG A 53 -1.15 6.36 10.75
C ARG A 53 -1.60 7.08 9.48
N VAL A 54 -0.67 7.69 8.76
CA VAL A 54 -0.97 8.34 7.46
C VAL A 54 -1.61 7.36 6.48
N LEU A 55 -1.12 6.12 6.43
CA LEU A 55 -1.73 5.08 5.59
C LEU A 55 -3.11 4.64 6.11
N ALA A 56 -3.31 4.59 7.42
CA ALA A 56 -4.60 4.21 8.02
C ALA A 56 -5.68 5.29 7.82
N GLU A 57 -5.30 6.56 7.83
CA GLU A 57 -6.15 7.72 7.52
C GLU A 57 -6.54 7.75 6.03
N MET A 58 -5.76 7.10 5.16
CA MET A 58 -6.11 7.00 3.76
C MET A 58 -7.39 6.15 3.57
N PRO A 59 -8.34 6.63 2.74
CA PRO A 59 -9.54 5.90 2.39
C PRO A 59 -9.26 4.47 1.96
N LYS A 60 -10.15 3.55 2.37
CA LYS A 60 -9.96 2.11 2.15
C LYS A 60 -9.84 1.78 0.66
N GLN A 61 -10.61 2.44 -0.20
CA GLN A 61 -10.54 2.22 -1.64
C GLN A 61 -9.20 2.67 -2.23
N LEU A 62 -8.67 3.84 -1.85
CA LEU A 62 -7.34 4.29 -2.30
C LEU A 62 -6.25 3.31 -1.89
N ARG A 63 -6.29 2.81 -0.66
CA ARG A 63 -5.36 1.75 -0.22
C ARG A 63 -5.46 0.50 -1.07
N LEU A 64 -6.68 0.09 -1.42
CA LEU A 64 -6.89 -1.07 -2.28
C LEU A 64 -6.33 -0.83 -3.68
N ILE A 65 -6.51 0.36 -4.25
CA ILE A 65 -5.95 0.75 -5.56
C ILE A 65 -4.42 0.60 -5.55
N TYR A 66 -3.73 1.21 -4.58
CA TYR A 66 -2.27 1.09 -4.49
C TYR A 66 -1.80 -0.34 -4.20
N SER A 67 -2.55 -1.11 -3.41
CA SER A 67 -2.26 -2.52 -3.16
C SER A 67 -2.36 -3.36 -4.44
N LEU A 68 -3.43 -3.17 -5.23
CA LEU A 68 -3.63 -3.87 -6.51
C LEU A 68 -2.55 -3.48 -7.52
N TRP A 69 -2.13 -2.21 -7.55
CA TRP A 69 -1.01 -1.76 -8.38
C TRP A 69 0.30 -2.47 -8.01
N GLY A 70 0.62 -2.54 -6.72
CA GLY A 70 1.79 -3.28 -6.24
C GLY A 70 1.73 -4.77 -6.59
N GLN A 71 0.55 -5.38 -6.57
CA GLN A 71 0.35 -6.76 -7.03
C GLN A 71 0.59 -6.90 -8.54
N LEU A 72 0.10 -5.96 -9.36
CA LEU A 72 0.36 -5.94 -10.81
C LEU A 72 1.86 -5.84 -11.09
N ALA A 73 2.59 -5.02 -10.33
CA ALA A 73 4.03 -4.85 -10.50
C ALA A 73 4.78 -6.13 -10.14
N ARG A 74 4.41 -6.79 -9.03
CA ARG A 74 4.97 -8.10 -8.64
C ARG A 74 4.66 -9.19 -9.67
N ALA A 75 3.51 -9.13 -10.33
CA ALA A 75 3.12 -10.03 -11.41
C ALA A 75 3.76 -9.66 -12.77
N GLY A 76 4.62 -8.62 -12.83
CA GLY A 76 5.26 -8.16 -14.08
C GLY A 76 4.30 -7.51 -15.08
N LYS A 77 3.06 -7.19 -14.68
CA LYS A 77 2.03 -6.61 -15.55
C LYS A 77 2.18 -5.10 -15.73
N VAL A 78 2.90 -4.43 -14.83
CA VAL A 78 3.25 -3.00 -14.95
C VAL A 78 4.75 -2.80 -14.78
N LYS A 79 5.29 -1.79 -15.46
CA LYS A 79 6.74 -1.52 -15.50
C LYS A 79 7.31 -0.92 -14.21
N GLN A 80 6.49 -0.20 -13.43
CA GLN A 80 6.96 0.54 -12.24
C GLN A 80 6.02 0.34 -11.05
N ASP A 81 6.58 -0.15 -9.95
CA ASP A 81 5.96 -0.18 -8.61
C ASP A 81 6.13 1.18 -7.91
N SER A 82 5.47 2.21 -8.44
CA SER A 82 5.52 3.57 -7.90
C SER A 82 4.11 4.17 -7.76
N LYS A 83 3.92 4.94 -6.69
CA LYS A 83 2.68 5.71 -6.44
C LYS A 83 2.35 6.61 -7.62
N GLN A 84 3.35 7.30 -8.15
CA GLN A 84 3.18 8.22 -9.28
C GLN A 84 2.72 7.48 -10.54
N ALA A 85 3.28 6.31 -10.83
CA ALA A 85 2.86 5.50 -11.98
C ALA A 85 1.40 5.02 -11.83
N CYS A 86 0.99 4.64 -10.62
CA CYS A 86 -0.39 4.30 -10.31
C CYS A 86 -1.33 5.51 -10.49
N GLU A 87 -0.95 6.69 -9.97
CA GLU A 87 -1.76 7.91 -10.07
C GLU A 87 -1.92 8.34 -11.53
N THR A 88 -0.84 8.37 -12.31
CA THR A 88 -0.88 8.70 -13.76
C THR A 88 -1.72 7.71 -14.57
N PHE A 89 -1.73 6.43 -14.19
CA PHE A 89 -2.64 5.47 -14.80
C PHE A 89 -4.10 5.78 -14.44
N CYS A 90 -4.38 6.04 -13.18
CA CYS A 90 -5.73 6.30 -12.69
C CYS A 90 -6.32 7.60 -13.25
N GLU A 91 -5.51 8.64 -13.47
CA GLU A 91 -5.96 9.91 -14.07
C GLU A 91 -6.69 9.72 -15.41
N LYS A 92 -6.34 8.69 -16.19
CA LYS A 92 -7.01 8.33 -17.45
C LYS A 92 -8.45 7.86 -17.26
N TYR A 93 -8.78 7.35 -16.07
CA TYR A 93 -10.11 6.83 -15.71
C TYR A 93 -10.89 7.78 -14.79
N CYS A 94 -10.25 8.87 -14.36
CA CYS A 94 -10.81 9.90 -13.50
C CYS A 94 -11.21 11.18 -14.26
N ASN A 95 -11.37 11.12 -15.60
CA ASN A 95 -11.69 12.30 -16.44
C ASN A 95 -10.73 13.50 -16.22
N GLY A 96 -9.44 13.24 -15.97
CA GLY A 96 -8.46 14.29 -15.71
C GLY A 96 -8.41 14.80 -14.26
N GLN A 97 -9.26 14.28 -13.37
CA GLN A 97 -9.13 14.53 -11.93
C GLN A 97 -8.00 13.71 -11.32
N ARG A 98 -7.35 14.25 -10.30
CA ARG A 98 -6.35 13.50 -9.53
C ARG A 98 -7.03 12.36 -8.79
N LEU A 99 -6.33 11.23 -8.67
CA LEU A 99 -6.86 10.02 -8.03
C LEU A 99 -7.44 10.28 -6.63
N HIS A 100 -6.83 11.15 -5.82
CA HIS A 100 -7.33 11.44 -4.47
C HIS A 100 -8.62 12.28 -4.42
N GLU A 101 -8.95 12.98 -5.50
CA GLU A 101 -10.14 13.84 -5.61
C GLU A 101 -11.30 13.12 -6.35
N ALA A 102 -10.98 12.03 -7.05
CA ALA A 102 -11.91 11.27 -7.88
C ALA A 102 -12.61 10.13 -7.11
N GLU A 103 -13.19 10.43 -5.94
CA GLU A 103 -13.78 9.42 -5.03
C GLU A 103 -14.81 8.52 -5.74
N SER A 104 -15.66 9.13 -6.56
CA SER A 104 -16.69 8.46 -7.36
C SER A 104 -16.14 7.43 -8.34
N HIS A 105 -14.87 7.56 -8.75
CA HIS A 105 -14.21 6.69 -9.74
C HIS A 105 -13.47 5.51 -9.10
N TRP A 106 -13.25 5.52 -7.78
CA TRP A 106 -12.41 4.51 -7.13
C TRP A 106 -12.92 3.08 -7.31
N SER A 107 -14.23 2.85 -7.22
CA SER A 107 -14.82 1.52 -7.40
C SER A 107 -14.53 0.96 -8.79
N ALA A 108 -14.73 1.77 -9.84
CA ALA A 108 -14.44 1.39 -11.22
C ALA A 108 -12.95 1.07 -11.44
N ILE A 109 -12.06 1.90 -10.87
CA ILE A 109 -10.61 1.68 -10.95
C ILE A 109 -10.21 0.36 -10.27
N ILE A 110 -10.76 0.08 -9.09
CA ILE A 110 -10.53 -1.18 -8.37
C ILE A 110 -10.92 -2.38 -9.25
N GLU A 111 -12.07 -2.33 -9.91
CA GLU A 111 -12.51 -3.41 -10.79
C GLU A 111 -11.58 -3.60 -11.99
N ILE A 112 -11.15 -2.51 -12.63
CA ILE A 112 -10.19 -2.55 -13.75
C ILE A 112 -8.88 -3.23 -13.30
N LEU A 113 -8.33 -2.82 -12.16
CA LEU A 113 -7.07 -3.38 -11.64
C LEU A 113 -7.22 -4.86 -11.26
N LYS A 114 -8.35 -5.25 -10.65
CA LYS A 114 -8.68 -6.67 -10.38
C LYS A 114 -8.74 -7.47 -11.68
N GLN A 115 -9.53 -7.04 -12.65
CA GLN A 115 -9.64 -7.73 -13.94
C GLN A 115 -8.28 -7.89 -14.61
N TRP A 116 -7.44 -6.85 -14.56
CA TRP A 116 -6.10 -6.92 -15.14
C TRP A 116 -5.19 -7.93 -14.43
N LEU A 117 -5.26 -8.04 -13.10
CA LEU A 117 -4.60 -9.11 -12.34
C LEU A 117 -5.09 -10.49 -12.80
N HIS A 118 -6.40 -10.68 -12.92
CA HIS A 118 -7.04 -11.96 -13.26
C HIS A 118 -6.89 -12.39 -14.73
N ARG A 119 -6.65 -11.46 -15.67
CA ARG A 119 -6.44 -11.75 -17.11
C ARG A 119 -5.21 -12.63 -17.43
N GLY A 120 -4.54 -13.21 -16.44
CA GLY A 120 -3.46 -14.19 -16.60
C GLY A 120 -3.73 -15.57 -15.97
N GLY A 121 -4.94 -15.84 -15.46
CA GLY A 121 -5.37 -17.19 -15.07
C GLY A 121 -6.02 -17.92 -16.25
N PRO A 122 -5.85 -19.25 -16.37
CA PRO A 122 -6.41 -20.00 -17.49
C PRO A 122 -7.91 -19.76 -17.60
N ASN A 123 -8.29 -19.32 -18.79
CA ASN A 123 -9.65 -19.13 -19.25
C ASN A 123 -10.35 -20.50 -19.20
N HIS A 124 -11.13 -20.78 -18.15
CA HIS A 124 -12.13 -21.84 -18.23
C HIS A 124 -13.36 -21.23 -18.92
N ALA A 125 -13.31 -21.32 -20.25
CA ALA A 125 -14.50 -21.48 -21.07
C ALA A 125 -15.07 -22.89 -20.86
#